data_AF-A0A940V9D9-F1
#
_entry.id   AF-A0A940V9D9-F1
#
_cell.length_a   1.000
_cell.length_b   1.000
_cell.length_c   1.000
_cell.angle_alpha   90.00
_cell.angle_beta   90.00
_cell.angle_gamma   90.00
#
_symmetry.space_group_name_H-M   'P 1'
#
loop_
_entity.id
_entity.type
_entity.pdbx_description
1 polymer ?
#
loop_
_entity_poly.entity_id
_entity_poly.type
_entity_poly.pdbx_seq_one_letter_code
_entity_poly.pdbx_strand_id
1 'polypeptide(L)'
;MKKSRVGFIFGVLALMILATGCSSLVGGKWAAKVNETPIFVKDYDARVSEAQKIYEKQGMKFDTDQGKQALPQIKSMLLDRMIEGELIAQEIKKLSLNPEDAKVKEQEEVIKKNMGDEATFQDTLKQQGMTEPELKNFLAVYAKITDDVKVNDNDIKAFFDKNIANYSQPESVKARHILVKTEDEAKAIIAQLNAGA
;
A
#
# COMPACT_ATOMS: atom_id res chain seq x y z
N MET A 1 -24.94 -56.52 -6.11
CA MET A 1 -25.24 -56.95 -7.50
C MET A 1 -26.69 -56.61 -7.84
N LYS A 2 -26.94 -55.59 -8.67
CA LYS A 2 -28.06 -55.53 -9.61
C LYS A 2 -27.79 -54.38 -10.56
N LYS A 3 -27.52 -54.73 -11.81
CA LYS A 3 -27.19 -53.82 -12.92
C LYS A 3 -28.47 -53.38 -13.63
N SER A 4 -28.40 -52.14 -14.10
CA SER A 4 -28.94 -51.59 -15.36
C SER A 4 -30.41 -51.24 -15.51
N ARG A 5 -30.65 -49.97 -15.86
CA ARG A 5 -31.31 -49.47 -17.10
C ARG A 5 -31.04 -47.96 -17.20
N VAL A 6 -29.99 -47.52 -17.89
CA VAL A 6 -29.98 -47.03 -19.29
C VAL A 6 -31.17 -46.11 -19.61
N GLY A 7 -30.89 -44.81 -19.66
CA GLY A 7 -31.71 -43.74 -20.20
C GLY A 7 -30.78 -42.58 -20.57
N PHE A 8 -30.24 -42.64 -21.78
CA PHE A 8 -29.44 -41.60 -22.43
C PHE A 8 -30.31 -40.35 -22.66
N ILE A 9 -29.94 -39.20 -22.08
CA ILE A 9 -30.15 -37.90 -22.72
C ILE A 9 -28.81 -37.16 -22.67
N PHE A 10 -28.07 -37.32 -23.76
CA PHE A 10 -27.03 -36.38 -24.16
C PHE A 10 -27.73 -35.08 -24.55
N GLY A 11 -27.47 -34.01 -23.80
CA GLY A 11 -27.91 -32.65 -24.11
C GLY A 11 -26.72 -31.71 -23.97
N VAL A 12 -25.84 -31.78 -24.96
CA VAL A 12 -24.71 -30.87 -25.18
C VAL A 12 -25.23 -29.43 -25.24
N LEU A 13 -24.69 -28.54 -24.40
CA LEU A 13 -24.40 -27.17 -24.82
C LEU A 13 -23.23 -26.59 -24.03
N ALA A 14 -22.05 -27.20 -24.23
CA ALA A 14 -20.83 -26.43 -24.24
C ALA A 14 -20.92 -25.45 -25.43
N LEU A 15 -21.35 -24.22 -25.18
CA LEU A 15 -21.14 -23.13 -26.11
C LEU A 15 -19.97 -22.28 -25.60
N MET A 16 -18.76 -22.78 -25.86
CA MET A 16 -17.68 -21.86 -26.21
C MET A 16 -18.10 -21.19 -27.52
N ILE A 17 -18.65 -19.97 -27.41
CA ILE A 17 -18.44 -19.01 -28.48
C ILE A 17 -17.23 -18.20 -28.04
N LEU A 18 -16.09 -18.54 -28.64
CA LEU A 18 -15.01 -17.62 -28.93
C LEU A 18 -15.60 -16.49 -29.76
N ALA A 19 -16.17 -15.49 -29.10
CA ALA A 19 -16.28 -14.18 -29.70
C ALA A 19 -14.95 -13.49 -29.42
N THR A 20 -13.97 -13.73 -30.31
CA THR A 20 -13.08 -12.67 -30.80
C THR A 20 -13.96 -11.59 -31.42
N GLY A 21 -14.72 -10.90 -30.58
CA GLY A 21 -15.37 -9.66 -30.91
C GLY A 21 -14.37 -8.58 -30.56
N CYS A 22 -13.56 -8.18 -31.54
CA CYS A 22 -13.04 -6.82 -31.59
C CYS A 22 -14.27 -5.88 -31.56
N SER A 23 -14.75 -5.53 -30.36
CA SER A 23 -15.60 -4.37 -30.17
C SER A 23 -14.71 -3.14 -30.24
N SER A 24 -14.20 -2.88 -31.45
CA SER A 24 -13.58 -1.62 -31.83
C SER A 24 -14.65 -0.67 -32.33
N LEU A 25 -15.73 -0.46 -31.57
CA LEU A 25 -16.75 0.55 -31.87
C LEU A 25 -17.31 1.03 -30.53
N VAL A 26 -16.83 2.20 -30.09
CA VAL A 26 -17.14 2.92 -28.84
C VAL A 26 -16.35 2.44 -27.60
N GLY A 27 -15.11 2.93 -27.44
CA GLY A 27 -14.33 2.79 -26.20
C GLY A 27 -12.92 2.25 -26.45
N GLY A 28 -11.89 2.97 -25.97
CA GLY A 28 -10.50 2.57 -26.15
C GLY A 28 -10.18 1.19 -25.54
N LYS A 29 -9.02 0.62 -25.91
CA LYS A 29 -8.51 -0.64 -25.34
C LYS A 29 -8.41 -0.51 -23.82
N TRP A 30 -9.00 -1.45 -23.08
CA TRP A 30 -8.97 -1.49 -21.61
C TRP A 30 -8.02 -2.58 -21.09
N ALA A 31 -7.34 -2.27 -19.98
CA ALA A 31 -6.45 -3.18 -19.26
C ALA A 31 -7.22 -4.10 -18.31
N ALA A 32 -8.28 -3.58 -17.71
CA ALA A 32 -9.24 -4.32 -16.89
C ALA A 32 -10.62 -3.67 -17.01
N LYS A 33 -11.67 -4.37 -16.58
CA LYS A 33 -13.02 -3.83 -16.44
C LYS A 33 -13.51 -4.12 -15.04
N VAL A 34 -13.85 -3.08 -14.29
CA VAL A 34 -14.32 -3.14 -12.90
C VAL A 34 -15.82 -2.92 -12.92
N ASN A 35 -16.58 -4.00 -12.79
CA ASN A 35 -18.02 -4.02 -13.10
C ASN A 35 -18.27 -3.50 -14.53
N GLU A 36 -18.94 -2.36 -14.69
CA GLU A 36 -19.21 -1.76 -15.99
C GLU A 36 -18.17 -0.72 -16.41
N THR A 37 -17.31 -0.26 -15.50
CA THR A 37 -16.31 0.79 -15.75
C THR A 37 -15.00 0.20 -16.29
N PRO A 38 -14.53 0.60 -17.48
CA PRO A 38 -13.22 0.19 -17.99
C PRO A 38 -12.07 0.97 -17.35
N ILE A 39 -10.98 0.27 -17.03
CA ILE A 39 -9.66 0.87 -16.80
C ILE A 39 -8.93 0.85 -18.14
N PHE A 40 -8.69 2.02 -18.74
CA PHE A 40 -8.07 2.09 -20.06
C PHE A 40 -6.58 1.74 -20.02
N VAL A 41 -6.09 1.09 -21.08
CA VAL A 41 -4.66 0.78 -21.24
C VAL A 41 -3.82 2.06 -21.21
N LYS A 42 -4.32 3.16 -21.78
CA LYS A 42 -3.63 4.46 -21.76
C LYS A 42 -3.34 4.93 -20.33
N ASP A 43 -4.33 4.85 -19.44
CA ASP A 43 -4.20 5.36 -18.08
C ASP A 43 -3.32 4.44 -17.24
N TYR A 44 -3.44 3.12 -17.45
CA TYR A 44 -2.58 2.12 -16.84
C TYR A 44 -1.11 2.29 -17.26
N ASP A 45 -0.84 2.39 -18.56
CA ASP A 45 0.52 2.59 -19.10
C ASP A 45 1.13 3.91 -18.60
N ALA A 46 0.32 4.96 -18.44
CA ALA A 46 0.78 6.23 -17.86
C ALA A 46 1.23 6.07 -16.40
N ARG A 47 0.45 5.34 -15.57
CA ARG A 47 0.84 5.06 -14.17
C ARG A 47 2.08 4.17 -14.10
N VAL A 48 2.17 3.15 -14.94
CA VAL A 48 3.36 2.29 -15.04
C VAL A 48 4.58 3.11 -15.41
N SER A 49 4.48 3.99 -16.42
CA SER A 49 5.60 4.83 -16.84
C SER A 49 6.08 5.77 -15.74
N GLU A 50 5.16 6.38 -14.99
CA GLU A 50 5.52 7.26 -13.87
C GLU A 50 6.18 6.48 -12.73
N ALA A 51 5.63 5.33 -12.35
CA ALA A 51 6.21 4.48 -11.33
C ALA A 51 7.62 3.99 -11.72
N GLN A 52 7.83 3.61 -12.98
CA GLN A 52 9.16 3.21 -13.47
C GLN A 52 10.18 4.34 -13.29
N LYS A 53 9.84 5.58 -13.66
CA LYS A 53 10.74 6.73 -13.45
C LYS A 53 11.09 6.94 -11.97
N ILE A 54 10.14 6.73 -11.08
CA ILE A 54 10.36 6.87 -9.62
C ILE A 54 11.31 5.78 -9.13
N TYR A 55 11.10 4.52 -9.48
CA TYR A 55 11.99 3.43 -9.11
C TYR A 55 13.39 3.59 -9.73
N GLU A 56 13.49 4.11 -10.94
CA GLU A 56 14.77 4.44 -11.58
C GLU A 56 15.54 5.52 -10.80
N LYS A 57 14.85 6.57 -10.34
CA LYS A 57 15.45 7.61 -9.47
C LYS A 57 15.93 7.03 -8.13
N GLN A 58 15.32 5.96 -7.65
CA GLN A 58 15.73 5.24 -6.43
C GLN A 58 16.85 4.21 -6.68
N GLY A 59 17.35 4.11 -7.92
CA GLY A 59 18.49 3.26 -8.30
C GLY A 59 18.11 1.91 -8.90
N MET A 60 16.82 1.61 -9.08
CA MET A 60 16.39 0.39 -9.78
C MET A 60 16.69 0.51 -11.28
N LYS A 61 17.29 -0.53 -11.86
CA LYS A 61 17.54 -0.60 -13.30
C LYS A 61 16.74 -1.73 -13.92
N PHE A 62 15.79 -1.40 -14.79
CA PHE A 62 14.85 -2.37 -15.38
C PHE A 62 15.46 -3.29 -16.45
N ASP A 63 16.68 -3.04 -16.89
CA ASP A 63 17.45 -3.89 -17.82
C ASP A 63 18.23 -5.03 -17.11
N THR A 64 18.40 -4.94 -15.80
CA THR A 64 19.01 -5.98 -14.95
C THR A 64 18.03 -7.15 -14.70
N ASP A 65 18.54 -8.31 -14.26
CA ASP A 65 17.69 -9.45 -13.93
C ASP A 65 16.71 -9.15 -12.80
N GLN A 66 17.16 -8.41 -11.77
CA GLN A 66 16.29 -7.93 -10.70
C GLN A 66 15.18 -7.02 -11.25
N GLY A 67 15.54 -6.08 -12.12
CA GLY A 67 14.57 -5.17 -12.75
C GLY A 67 13.54 -5.90 -13.61
N LYS A 68 13.98 -6.88 -14.40
CA LYS A 68 13.10 -7.73 -15.23
C LYS A 68 12.14 -8.56 -14.38
N GLN A 69 12.56 -9.02 -13.20
CA GLN A 69 11.70 -9.73 -12.25
C GLN A 69 10.72 -8.80 -11.53
N ALA A 70 11.15 -7.59 -11.17
CA ALA A 70 10.34 -6.61 -10.47
C ALA A 70 9.25 -5.98 -11.37
N LEU A 71 9.54 -5.74 -12.64
CA LEU A 71 8.63 -5.00 -13.53
C LEU A 71 7.23 -5.65 -13.66
N PRO A 72 7.08 -6.96 -13.87
CA PRO A 72 5.75 -7.60 -13.86
C PRO A 72 5.00 -7.44 -12.54
N GLN A 73 5.71 -7.49 -11.40
CA GLN A 73 5.10 -7.33 -10.08
C GLN A 73 4.61 -5.90 -9.86
N ILE A 74 5.42 -4.90 -10.23
CA ILE A 74 5.04 -3.49 -10.20
C ILE A 74 3.82 -3.24 -11.09
N LYS A 75 3.84 -3.80 -12.31
CA LYS A 75 2.71 -3.74 -13.24
C LYS A 75 1.43 -4.32 -12.64
N SER A 76 1.49 -5.53 -12.07
CA SER A 76 0.34 -6.16 -11.40
C SER A 76 -0.17 -5.31 -10.24
N MET A 77 0.72 -4.88 -9.34
CA MET A 77 0.40 -4.05 -8.18
C MET A 77 -0.31 -2.76 -8.61
N LEU A 78 0.14 -2.10 -9.67
CA LEU A 78 -0.47 -0.87 -10.17
C LEU A 78 -1.84 -1.12 -10.81
N LEU A 79 -2.00 -2.23 -11.53
CA LEU A 79 -3.32 -2.60 -12.08
C LEU A 79 -4.30 -2.89 -10.94
N ASP A 80 -3.88 -3.64 -9.93
CA ASP A 80 -4.68 -3.95 -8.74
C ASP A 80 -5.06 -2.65 -8.00
N ARG A 81 -4.11 -1.71 -7.84
CA ARG A 81 -4.36 -0.37 -7.27
C ARG A 81 -5.45 0.40 -8.02
N MET A 82 -5.43 0.37 -9.36
CA MET A 82 -6.43 1.05 -10.18
C MET A 82 -7.80 0.38 -10.07
N ILE A 83 -7.82 -0.96 -9.95
CA ILE A 83 -9.05 -1.72 -9.71
C ILE A 83 -9.65 -1.34 -8.36
N GLU A 84 -8.84 -1.34 -7.29
CA GLU A 84 -9.23 -0.92 -5.96
C GLU A 84 -9.73 0.52 -5.93
N GLY A 85 -9.02 1.45 -6.57
CA GLY A 85 -9.42 2.85 -6.67
C GLY A 85 -10.79 3.03 -7.31
N GLU A 86 -11.08 2.29 -8.38
CA GLU A 86 -12.40 2.31 -9.03
C GLU A 86 -13.48 1.67 -8.13
N LEU A 87 -13.20 0.57 -7.44
CA LEU A 87 -14.14 -0.03 -6.48
C LEU A 87 -14.48 0.94 -5.34
N ILE A 88 -13.49 1.65 -4.80
CA ILE A 88 -13.70 2.68 -3.77
C ILE A 88 -14.53 3.84 -4.35
N ALA A 89 -14.24 4.30 -5.57
CA ALA A 89 -15.02 5.35 -6.23
C ALA A 89 -16.49 4.94 -6.44
N GLN A 90 -16.75 3.67 -6.74
CA GLN A 90 -18.10 3.11 -6.80
C GLN A 90 -18.77 3.10 -5.41
N GLU A 91 -18.04 2.74 -4.35
CA GLU A 91 -18.56 2.76 -2.98
C GLU A 91 -18.88 4.18 -2.50
N ILE A 92 -18.05 5.17 -2.84
CA ILE A 92 -18.34 6.61 -2.59
C ILE A 92 -19.70 6.99 -3.16
N LYS A 93 -19.97 6.63 -4.42
CA LYS A 93 -21.26 6.91 -5.08
C LYS A 93 -22.40 6.15 -4.41
N LYS A 94 -22.22 4.85 -4.15
CA LYS A 94 -23.21 3.97 -3.54
C LYS A 94 -23.63 4.44 -2.15
N LEU A 95 -22.69 4.92 -1.35
CA LEU A 95 -22.92 5.43 0.00
C LEU A 95 -23.18 6.94 0.04
N SER A 96 -23.17 7.62 -1.12
CA SER A 96 -23.32 9.09 -1.24
C SER A 96 -22.36 9.86 -0.33
N LEU A 97 -21.12 9.38 -0.23
CA LEU A 97 -20.09 10.00 0.59
C LEU A 97 -19.49 11.22 -0.12
N ASN A 98 -19.01 12.17 0.68
CA ASN A 98 -18.32 13.36 0.17
C ASN A 98 -16.82 13.30 0.50
N PRO A 99 -15.94 13.07 -0.48
CA PRO A 99 -14.48 13.10 -0.30
C PRO A 99 -13.93 14.48 0.11
N GLU A 100 -14.75 15.53 0.07
CA GLU A 100 -14.39 16.90 0.47
C GLU A 100 -14.91 17.28 1.86
N ASP A 101 -15.44 16.31 2.62
CA ASP A 101 -15.87 16.51 4.00
C ASP A 101 -14.72 17.02 4.89
N ALA A 102 -15.06 17.81 5.92
CA ALA A 102 -14.10 18.37 6.84
C ALA A 102 -13.22 17.31 7.51
N LYS A 103 -13.77 16.15 7.86
CA LYS A 103 -13.01 15.05 8.47
C LYS A 103 -11.96 14.47 7.52
N VAL A 104 -12.31 14.35 6.23
CA VAL A 104 -11.39 13.84 5.21
C VAL A 104 -10.22 14.80 5.00
N LYS A 105 -10.53 16.10 4.91
CA LYS A 105 -9.51 17.15 4.80
C LYS A 105 -8.60 17.18 6.02
N GLU A 106 -9.15 17.05 7.22
CA GLU A 106 -8.35 16.99 8.44
C GLU A 106 -7.38 15.80 8.43
N GLN A 107 -7.85 14.61 8.04
CA GLN A 107 -7.00 13.42 7.91
C GLN A 107 -5.91 13.60 6.86
N GLU A 108 -6.24 14.20 5.71
CA GLU A 108 -5.29 14.52 4.66
C GLU A 108 -4.20 15.49 5.14
N GLU A 109 -4.58 16.55 5.84
CA GLU A 109 -3.63 17.53 6.40
C GLU A 109 -2.73 16.91 7.47
N VAL A 110 -3.25 15.99 8.30
CA VAL A 110 -2.43 15.23 9.24
C VAL A 110 -1.40 14.37 8.51
N ILE A 111 -1.79 13.71 7.41
CA ILE A 111 -0.87 12.93 6.57
C ILE A 111 0.21 13.85 5.98
N LYS A 112 -0.18 14.97 5.36
CA LYS A 112 0.75 15.95 4.78
C LYS A 112 1.73 16.48 5.83
N LYS A 113 1.25 16.84 7.01
CA LYS A 113 2.08 17.32 8.13
C LYS A 113 3.08 16.27 8.61
N ASN A 114 2.68 15.01 8.68
CA ASN A 114 3.57 13.91 9.09
C ASN A 114 4.64 13.61 8.04
N MET A 115 4.38 13.92 6.77
CA MET A 115 5.33 13.75 5.67
C MET A 115 6.31 14.92 5.53
N GLY A 116 5.94 16.11 6.03
CA GLY A 116 6.81 17.29 6.10
C GLY A 116 6.54 18.32 5.01
N ASP A 117 6.54 17.92 3.73
CA ASP A 117 6.28 18.83 2.60
C ASP A 117 5.39 18.21 1.51
N GLU A 118 4.80 19.09 0.69
CA GLU A 118 3.86 18.74 -0.38
C GLU A 118 4.51 17.92 -1.52
N ALA A 119 5.79 18.15 -1.82
CA ALA A 119 6.47 17.39 -2.86
C ALA A 119 6.65 15.92 -2.44
N THR A 120 7.05 15.71 -1.18
CA THR A 120 7.15 14.38 -0.57
C THR A 120 5.80 13.66 -0.52
N PHE A 121 4.71 14.39 -0.22
CA PHE A 121 3.35 13.85 -0.27
C PHE A 121 2.97 13.35 -1.67
N GLN A 122 3.13 14.20 -2.69
CA GLN A 122 2.79 13.85 -4.07
C GLN A 122 3.67 12.72 -4.62
N ASP A 123 4.98 12.74 -4.33
CA ASP A 123 5.90 11.67 -4.76
C ASP A 123 5.56 10.34 -4.08
N THR A 124 5.15 10.36 -2.80
CA THR A 124 4.72 9.15 -2.10
C THR A 124 3.44 8.58 -2.70
N LEU A 125 2.44 9.42 -3.03
CA LEU A 125 1.22 8.97 -3.70
C LEU A 125 1.53 8.29 -5.03
N LYS A 126 2.37 8.92 -5.86
CA LYS A 126 2.79 8.36 -7.15
C LYS A 126 3.57 7.06 -7.00
N GLN A 127 4.47 6.96 -6.02
CA GLN A 127 5.20 5.72 -5.72
C GLN A 127 4.23 4.59 -5.35
N GLN A 128 3.17 4.91 -4.61
CA GLN A 128 2.12 3.98 -4.28
C GLN A 128 1.11 3.76 -5.43
N GLY A 129 1.30 4.40 -6.60
CA GLY A 129 0.37 4.29 -7.73
C GLY A 129 -1.00 4.94 -7.50
N MET A 130 -1.12 5.84 -6.51
CA MET A 130 -2.33 6.59 -6.21
C MET A 130 -2.27 8.02 -6.74
N THR A 131 -3.46 8.57 -6.92
CA THR A 131 -3.73 9.99 -7.06
C THR A 131 -4.32 10.54 -5.76
N GLU A 132 -4.19 11.84 -5.51
CA GLU A 132 -4.78 12.50 -4.35
C GLU A 132 -6.31 12.32 -4.24
N PRO A 133 -7.10 12.41 -5.34
CA PRO A 133 -8.52 12.08 -5.28
C PRO A 133 -8.81 10.64 -4.82
N GLU A 134 -7.98 9.68 -5.21
CA GLU A 134 -8.11 8.29 -4.74
C GLU A 134 -7.81 8.16 -3.25
N LEU A 135 -6.83 8.90 -2.73
CA LEU A 135 -6.58 8.98 -1.29
C LEU A 135 -7.81 9.53 -0.56
N LYS A 136 -8.39 10.63 -1.04
CA LYS A 136 -9.56 11.26 -0.40
C LYS A 136 -10.78 10.35 -0.44
N ASN A 137 -11.01 9.64 -1.54
CA ASN A 137 -12.02 8.60 -1.63
C ASN A 137 -11.78 7.49 -0.60
N PHE A 138 -10.54 7.01 -0.48
CA PHE A 138 -10.18 6.00 0.51
C PHE A 138 -10.45 6.49 1.93
N LEU A 139 -10.03 7.72 2.29
CA LEU A 139 -10.25 8.31 3.60
C LEU A 139 -11.74 8.45 3.93
N ALA A 140 -12.56 8.89 2.97
CA ALA A 140 -14.00 9.00 3.16
C ALA A 140 -14.68 7.64 3.42
N VAL A 141 -14.33 6.61 2.65
CA VAL A 141 -14.84 5.25 2.87
C VAL A 141 -14.33 4.69 4.20
N TYR A 142 -13.05 4.88 4.51
CA TYR A 142 -12.43 4.41 5.76
C TYR A 142 -13.11 5.05 6.98
N ALA A 143 -13.30 6.36 6.98
CA ALA A 143 -13.99 7.08 8.04
C ALA A 143 -15.43 6.59 8.22
N LYS A 144 -16.13 6.24 7.12
CA LYS A 144 -17.49 5.71 7.20
C LYS A 144 -17.55 4.30 7.78
N ILE A 145 -16.63 3.42 7.36
CA ILE A 145 -16.58 2.02 7.81
C ILE A 145 -16.11 1.91 9.27
N THR A 146 -15.35 2.89 9.75
CA THR A 146 -14.78 2.88 11.11
C THR A 146 -15.55 3.76 12.10
N ASP A 147 -16.66 4.40 11.70
CA ASP A 147 -17.38 5.37 12.56
C ASP A 147 -17.95 4.74 13.85
N ASP A 148 -18.26 3.45 13.79
CA ASP A 148 -18.87 2.69 14.87
C ASP A 148 -17.86 1.86 15.69
N VAL A 149 -16.59 1.86 15.29
CA VAL A 149 -15.52 1.14 16.00
C VAL A 149 -15.20 1.84 17.31
N LYS A 150 -15.48 1.14 18.42
CA LYS A 150 -15.15 1.60 19.78
C LYS A 150 -14.05 0.74 20.36
N VAL A 151 -12.91 1.38 20.69
CA VAL A 151 -11.83 0.74 21.44
C VAL A 151 -12.03 1.10 22.91
N ASN A 152 -12.12 0.10 23.78
CA ASN A 152 -12.27 0.29 25.22
C ASN A 152 -10.94 0.03 25.96
N ASP A 153 -10.83 0.54 27.19
CA ASP A 153 -9.60 0.45 28.00
C ASP A 153 -9.17 -0.98 28.31
N ASN A 154 -10.13 -1.93 28.42
CA ASN A 154 -9.81 -3.32 28.68
C ASN A 154 -9.12 -3.97 27.47
N ASP A 155 -9.58 -3.67 26.26
CA ASP A 155 -8.95 -4.17 25.02
C ASP A 155 -7.55 -3.57 24.83
N ILE A 156 -7.39 -2.28 25.17
CA ILE A 156 -6.07 -1.61 25.15
C ILE A 156 -5.13 -2.29 26.13
N LYS A 157 -5.58 -2.50 27.38
CA LYS A 157 -4.77 -3.15 28.41
C LYS A 157 -4.41 -4.58 28.03
N ALA A 158 -5.37 -5.37 27.54
CA ALA A 158 -5.14 -6.73 27.10
C ALA A 158 -4.11 -6.79 25.96
N PHE A 159 -4.20 -5.87 24.99
CA PHE A 159 -3.22 -5.78 23.92
C PHE A 159 -1.84 -5.37 24.44
N PHE A 160 -1.74 -4.37 25.32
CA PHE A 160 -0.47 -3.95 25.91
C PHE A 160 0.20 -5.09 26.69
N ASP A 161 -0.53 -5.73 27.60
CA ASP A 161 0.00 -6.79 28.47
C ASP A 161 0.50 -7.99 27.63
N LYS A 162 -0.24 -8.35 26.58
CA LYS A 162 0.14 -9.44 25.65
C LYS A 162 1.37 -9.09 24.81
N ASN A 163 1.63 -7.81 24.57
CA ASN A 163 2.69 -7.32 23.69
C ASN A 163 3.77 -6.55 24.45
N ILE A 164 3.92 -6.75 25.77
CA ILE A 164 4.85 -5.97 26.61
C ILE A 164 6.30 -6.02 26.10
N ALA A 165 6.69 -7.11 25.43
CA ALA A 165 8.00 -7.25 24.80
C ALA A 165 8.26 -6.21 23.69
N ASN A 166 7.21 -5.73 23.00
CA ASN A 166 7.30 -4.70 21.97
C ASN A 166 7.40 -3.28 22.55
N TYR A 167 7.07 -3.12 23.84
CA TYR A 167 7.05 -1.83 24.53
C TYR A 167 8.12 -1.71 25.61
N SER A 168 8.78 -2.81 25.93
CA SER A 168 9.92 -2.83 26.84
C SER A 168 11.15 -2.30 26.12
N GLN A 169 11.92 -1.45 26.80
CA GLN A 169 13.25 -1.12 26.33
C GLN A 169 14.22 -2.22 26.79
N PRO A 170 15.15 -2.67 25.93
CA PRO A 170 16.21 -3.55 26.37
C PRO A 170 17.02 -2.88 27.48
N GLU A 171 17.66 -3.69 28.32
CA GLU A 171 18.53 -3.18 29.37
C GLU A 171 19.56 -2.22 28.76
N SER A 172 19.55 -0.98 29.23
CA SER A 172 20.44 0.07 28.75
C SER A 172 21.20 0.67 29.91
N VAL A 173 22.51 0.84 29.75
CA VAL A 173 23.36 1.53 30.72
C VAL A 173 23.64 2.96 30.25
N LYS A 174 23.64 3.91 31.19
CA LYS A 174 24.07 5.28 30.89
C LYS A 174 25.60 5.36 30.95
N ALA A 175 26.25 5.21 29.80
CA ALA A 175 27.71 5.33 29.68
C ALA A 175 28.15 6.79 29.43
N ARG A 176 29.35 7.13 29.88
CA ARG A 176 30.09 8.33 29.47
C ARG A 176 31.34 7.88 28.73
N HIS A 177 31.69 8.54 27.62
CA HIS A 177 32.85 8.19 26.80
C HIS A 177 33.84 9.35 26.76
N ILE A 178 35.11 9.04 27.01
CA ILE A 178 36.24 9.97 26.84
C ILE A 178 37.13 9.37 25.74
N LEU A 179 37.24 10.07 24.62
CA LEU A 179 38.11 9.68 23.51
C LEU A 179 39.41 10.47 23.58
N VAL A 180 40.54 9.77 23.66
CA VAL A 180 41.89 10.35 23.66
C VAL A 180 42.75 9.72 22.58
N LYS A 181 43.86 10.39 22.23
CA LYS A 181 44.66 10.01 21.06
C LYS A 181 45.55 8.81 21.32
N THR A 182 45.96 8.58 22.56
CA THR A 182 46.95 7.57 22.92
C THR A 182 46.48 6.68 24.06
N GLU A 183 47.02 5.47 24.13
CA GLU A 183 46.73 4.51 25.20
C GLU A 183 47.22 5.01 26.57
N ASP A 184 48.35 5.72 26.60
CA ASP A 184 48.92 6.25 27.84
C ASP A 184 48.02 7.34 28.46
N GLU A 185 47.48 8.23 27.63
CA GLU A 185 46.46 9.21 28.05
C GLU A 185 45.21 8.50 28.59
N ALA A 186 44.76 7.44 27.93
CA ALA A 186 43.59 6.68 28.37
C ALA A 186 43.81 6.04 29.74
N LYS A 187 44.98 5.40 29.95
CA LYS A 187 45.35 4.77 31.24
C LYS A 187 45.47 5.80 32.36
N ALA A 188 46.06 6.96 32.08
CA ALA A 188 46.18 8.04 33.06
C ALA A 188 44.79 8.56 33.50
N ILE A 189 43.87 8.76 32.56
CA ILE A 189 42.50 9.19 32.85
C ILE A 189 41.72 8.08 33.59
N ILE A 190 41.88 6.81 33.22
CA ILE A 190 41.26 5.68 33.95
C ILE A 190 41.71 5.68 35.42
N ALA A 191 43.00 5.91 35.68
CA ALA A 191 43.51 5.99 37.05
C ALA A 191 42.88 7.15 37.84
N GLN A 192 42.70 8.31 37.21
CA GLN A 192 42.02 9.46 37.82
C GLN A 192 40.54 9.18 38.11
N LEU A 193 39.80 8.61 37.15
CA LEU A 193 38.39 8.26 37.32
C LEU A 193 38.19 7.21 38.43
N ASN A 194 39.07 6.21 38.52
CA ASN A 194 39.04 5.20 39.59
C ASN A 194 39.38 5.79 40.97
N ALA A 195 40.09 6.93 41.01
CA ALA A 195 40.38 7.68 42.23
C ALA A 195 39.28 8.70 42.61
N GLY A 196 38.21 8.82 41.81
CA GLY A 196 37.05 9.66 42.09
C GLY A 196 37.07 11.06 41.45
N ALA A 197 37.92 11.28 40.45
CA ALA A 197 37.94 12.51 39.64
C ALA A 197 36.70 12.65 38.74
#